data_AF-G9XD15-F1
#
_entry.id   AF-G9XD15-F1
#
_cell.length_a   1.000
_cell.length_b   1.000
_cell.length_c   1.000
_cell.angle_alpha   90.00
_cell.angle_beta   90.00
_cell.angle_gamma   90.00
#
_symmetry.space_group_name_H-M   'P 1'
#
loop_
_entity.id
_entity.type
_entity.pdbx_description
1 polymer ?
#
loop_
_entity_poly.entity_id
_entity_poly.type
_entity_poly.pdbx_seq_one_letter_code
_entity_poly.pdbx_strand_id
1 'polypeptide(L)'
;MIIGNGRLITNSDKIGFMDNGAVLIKGNVVEEIGDFETLKKANPNEEVLDANGQLIMPGMICAHSHIYSAYARGMAPSGATDNFFNILENLWWKLDRSLGLEDIKLNAYTTYAESIKSGVTTLIDHHASGHCIPGSLFALEEVAKKIGVRTSLCFETTDRDGKEATKAGIKENVDFIKHTLKDNDDMVKGLFGMHASFTISDETMSLIKEAMEGVDAGYHVHVTEGIEDQYDSLKKYGRKVGERLYDWGILGDKTLAIHCIHLSQGEMDIIKATDTSVVTNPESNMNNAVGAPPVVQMLKKGIRVGLGSDAYTQDMFESMKVSNILQSHHLADPTVGFMETKALQFENNPKICAKYWDKPLGKIEKGAYADIIVVDYKPHTPMSDANWFGHLLFGVNGGMVKHTVINGKLVMKDRIILTADMDKINADSTQRASEIWKNM
;
A
#
# COMPACT_ATOMS: atom_id res chain seq x y z
N MET A 1 17.72 14.54 14.95
CA MET A 1 18.25 13.26 15.48
C MET A 1 19.19 12.65 14.46
N ILE A 2 20.08 11.76 14.89
CA ILE A 2 20.94 10.93 14.05
C ILE A 2 20.54 9.47 14.24
N ILE A 3 20.33 8.74 13.14
CA ILE A 3 20.23 7.27 13.14
C ILE A 3 21.53 6.76 12.55
N GLY A 4 22.31 5.95 13.27
CA GLY A 4 23.64 5.57 12.78
C GLY A 4 24.24 4.37 13.49
N ASN A 5 25.54 4.13 13.28
CA ASN A 5 26.25 2.93 13.72
C ASN A 5 25.62 1.66 13.10
N GLY A 6 25.37 1.69 11.79
CA GLY A 6 24.72 0.59 11.09
C GLY A 6 25.07 0.55 9.60
N ARG A 7 24.69 -0.54 8.94
CA ARG A 7 24.79 -0.65 7.48
C ARG A 7 23.65 0.14 6.88
N LEU A 8 23.94 1.14 6.05
CA LEU A 8 22.94 2.01 5.46
C LEU A 8 22.68 1.60 4.02
N ILE A 9 21.47 1.15 3.70
CA ILE A 9 20.93 1.12 2.34
C ILE A 9 20.17 2.43 2.15
N THR A 10 20.45 3.15 1.06
CA THR A 10 19.72 4.42 0.80
C THR A 10 18.65 4.28 -0.27
N ASN A 11 18.77 3.29 -1.16
CA ASN A 11 17.99 3.22 -2.39
C ASN A 11 18.05 4.49 -3.27
N SER A 12 19.11 5.29 -3.12
CA SER A 12 19.41 6.47 -3.96
C SER A 12 20.36 6.09 -5.09
N ASP A 13 20.20 6.75 -6.24
CA ASP A 13 21.07 6.60 -7.41
C ASP A 13 22.49 7.17 -7.17
N LYS A 14 22.70 7.91 -6.07
CA LYS A 14 23.98 8.55 -5.74
C LYS A 14 24.90 7.68 -4.88
N ILE A 15 24.40 7.21 -3.74
CA ILE A 15 25.14 6.40 -2.77
C ILE A 15 24.23 5.28 -2.31
N GLY A 16 24.26 4.09 -2.93
CA GLY A 16 23.29 3.04 -2.62
C GLY A 16 23.53 2.30 -1.29
N PHE A 17 24.78 2.18 -0.84
CA PHE A 17 25.15 1.44 0.37
C PHE A 17 26.36 2.03 1.14
N MET A 18 26.35 1.96 2.48
CA MET A 18 27.48 2.30 3.37
C MET A 18 27.59 1.30 4.53
N ASP A 19 28.79 0.82 4.88
CA ASP A 19 28.96 -0.19 5.96
C ASP A 19 28.85 0.41 7.38
N ASN A 20 29.33 1.64 7.58
CA ASN A 20 29.19 2.43 8.82
C ASN A 20 28.42 3.73 8.57
N GLY A 21 27.21 3.61 8.02
CA GLY A 21 26.40 4.74 7.62
C GLY A 21 25.60 5.35 8.78
N ALA A 22 25.23 6.61 8.59
CA ALA A 22 24.31 7.35 9.43
C ALA A 22 23.50 8.35 8.62
N VAL A 23 22.36 8.73 9.19
CA VAL A 23 21.39 9.67 8.62
C VAL A 23 21.12 10.76 9.65
N LEU A 24 21.37 12.01 9.26
CA LEU A 24 20.97 13.19 10.02
C LEU A 24 19.57 13.61 9.59
N ILE A 25 18.65 13.67 10.54
CA ILE A 25 17.26 14.09 10.34
C ILE A 25 17.07 15.47 10.96
N LYS A 26 16.52 16.41 10.18
CA LYS A 26 16.10 17.74 10.63
C LYS A 26 14.62 17.95 10.29
N GLY A 27 13.81 18.21 11.31
CA GLY A 27 12.36 18.25 11.15
C GLY A 27 11.86 16.91 10.63
N ASN A 28 11.32 16.91 9.41
CA ASN A 28 10.75 15.72 8.77
C ASN A 28 11.51 15.21 7.54
N VAL A 29 12.70 15.74 7.27
CA VAL A 29 13.50 15.35 6.11
C VAL A 29 14.87 14.82 6.49
N VAL A 30 15.44 14.04 5.59
CA VAL A 30 16.86 13.70 5.60
C VAL A 30 17.65 14.95 5.23
N GLU A 31 18.48 15.45 6.14
CA GLU A 31 19.36 16.60 5.89
C GLU A 31 20.68 16.16 5.25
N GLU A 32 21.24 15.07 5.77
CA GLU A 32 22.56 14.57 5.37
C GLU A 32 22.67 13.06 5.64
N ILE A 33 23.46 12.38 4.80
CA ILE A 33 23.91 11.00 5.01
C ILE A 33 25.43 10.95 4.98
N GLY A 34 26.03 10.06 5.77
CA GLY A 34 27.48 10.01 5.88
C GLY A 34 27.97 8.91 6.81
N ASP A 35 29.28 8.92 7.07
CA ASP A 35 29.89 8.09 8.11
C ASP A 35 29.38 8.51 9.50
N PHE A 36 29.09 7.52 10.36
CA PHE A 36 28.49 7.76 11.67
C PHE A 36 29.32 8.67 12.58
N GLU A 37 30.61 8.40 12.73
CA GLU A 37 31.47 9.17 13.63
C GLU A 37 31.67 10.59 13.13
N THR A 38 31.74 10.75 11.81
CA THR A 38 31.82 12.06 11.15
C THR A 38 30.56 12.89 11.42
N LEU A 39 29.36 12.34 11.19
CA LEU A 39 28.10 13.05 11.41
C LEU A 39 27.87 13.35 12.89
N LYS A 40 28.16 12.40 13.78
CA LYS A 40 28.03 12.56 15.24
C LYS A 40 28.94 13.66 15.77
N LYS A 41 30.20 13.72 15.30
CA LYS A 41 31.15 14.77 15.68
C LYS A 41 30.72 16.15 15.17
N ALA A 42 30.18 16.24 13.95
CA ALA A 42 29.70 17.49 13.38
C ALA A 42 28.41 18.01 14.06
N ASN A 43 27.63 17.12 14.66
CA ASN A 43 26.32 17.42 15.26
C ASN A 43 26.22 16.92 16.72
N PRO A 44 27.05 17.43 17.65
CA PRO A 44 27.20 16.86 19.00
C PRO A 44 25.95 16.99 19.89
N ASN A 45 25.00 17.86 19.53
CA ASN A 45 23.78 18.11 20.29
C ASN A 45 22.57 17.30 19.78
N GLU A 46 22.73 16.54 18.71
CA GLU A 46 21.64 15.72 18.17
C GLU A 46 21.46 14.44 18.99
N GLU A 47 20.20 14.09 19.28
CA GLU A 47 19.87 12.79 19.84
C GLU A 47 20.31 11.69 18.87
N VAL A 48 20.94 10.63 19.40
CA VAL A 48 21.42 9.49 18.63
C VAL A 48 20.55 8.26 18.88
N LEU A 49 19.94 7.75 17.81
CA LEU A 49 19.36 6.41 17.76
C LEU A 49 20.42 5.44 17.22
N ASP A 50 20.99 4.64 18.11
CA ASP A 50 22.04 3.67 17.78
C ASP A 50 21.44 2.41 17.11
N ALA A 51 21.83 2.15 15.86
CA ALA A 51 21.44 0.95 15.13
C ALA A 51 22.23 -0.31 15.55
N ASN A 52 23.25 -0.22 16.40
CA ASN A 52 23.97 -1.36 16.98
C ASN A 52 24.55 -2.35 15.93
N GLY A 53 25.06 -1.81 14.82
CA GLY A 53 25.57 -2.57 13.67
C GLY A 53 24.51 -3.26 12.82
N GLN A 54 23.23 -2.96 13.07
CA GLN A 54 22.08 -3.47 12.32
C GLN A 54 21.89 -2.69 11.01
N LEU A 55 20.88 -3.08 10.24
CA LEU A 55 20.59 -2.49 8.95
C LEU A 55 19.69 -1.26 9.09
N ILE A 56 20.08 -0.14 8.49
CA ILE A 56 19.31 1.09 8.33
C ILE A 56 18.88 1.16 6.86
N MET A 57 17.60 1.33 6.60
CA MET A 57 17.07 1.40 5.23
C MET A 57 15.81 2.27 5.14
N PRO A 58 15.39 2.70 3.93
CA PRO A 58 14.14 3.42 3.78
C PRO A 58 12.98 2.58 4.29
N GLY A 59 11.96 3.23 4.83
CA GLY A 59 10.70 2.57 5.15
C GLY A 59 10.05 1.95 3.92
N MET A 60 9.34 0.84 4.12
CA MET A 60 8.64 0.15 3.05
C MET A 60 7.40 0.94 2.63
N ILE A 61 7.10 0.92 1.34
CA ILE A 61 5.88 1.46 0.74
C ILE A 61 4.97 0.29 0.39
N CYS A 62 3.72 0.31 0.86
CA CYS A 62 2.65 -0.57 0.40
C CYS A 62 1.71 0.23 -0.50
N ALA A 63 1.74 -0.04 -1.82
CA ALA A 63 1.01 0.74 -2.81
C ALA A 63 -0.48 0.36 -2.93
N HIS A 64 -0.93 -0.68 -2.21
CA HIS A 64 -2.32 -1.06 -2.08
C HIS A 64 -2.53 -2.02 -0.89
N SER A 65 -3.50 -1.70 -0.04
CA SER A 65 -3.97 -2.49 1.11
C SER A 65 -5.47 -2.27 1.32
N HIS A 66 -6.05 -3.04 2.24
CA HIS A 66 -7.42 -2.86 2.75
C HIS A 66 -7.45 -2.84 4.27
N ILE A 67 -7.61 -1.66 4.87
CA ILE A 67 -7.61 -1.48 6.32
C ILE A 67 -8.77 -2.20 6.98
N TYR A 68 -9.96 -2.16 6.37
CA TYR A 68 -11.20 -2.74 6.92
C TYR A 68 -11.13 -4.27 7.09
N SER A 69 -10.13 -4.91 6.49
CA SER A 69 -9.96 -6.36 6.47
C SER A 69 -9.41 -6.95 7.77
N ALA A 70 -8.93 -6.15 8.73
CA ALA A 70 -8.24 -6.68 9.91
C ALA A 70 -9.11 -7.68 10.70
N TYR A 71 -10.42 -7.44 10.77
CA TYR A 71 -11.38 -8.34 11.41
C TYR A 71 -11.73 -9.60 10.62
N ALA A 72 -11.30 -9.72 9.36
CA ALA A 72 -11.47 -10.96 8.60
C ALA A 72 -10.56 -12.10 9.11
N ARG A 73 -9.49 -11.77 9.84
CA ARG A 73 -8.51 -12.77 10.31
C ARG A 73 -9.14 -13.75 11.30
N GLY A 74 -9.38 -14.97 10.84
CA GLY A 74 -10.01 -16.04 11.62
C GLY A 74 -11.53 -16.14 11.46
N MET A 75 -12.12 -15.28 10.63
CA MET A 75 -13.53 -15.33 10.29
C MET A 75 -13.79 -16.44 9.27
N ALA A 76 -14.86 -17.22 9.48
CA ALA A 76 -15.29 -18.21 8.51
C ALA A 76 -16.17 -17.55 7.42
N PRO A 77 -16.03 -17.94 6.14
CA PRO A 77 -17.00 -17.58 5.12
C PRO A 77 -18.38 -18.11 5.49
N SER A 78 -19.39 -17.32 5.18
CA SER A 78 -20.79 -17.65 5.51
C SER A 78 -21.48 -18.56 4.49
N GLY A 79 -20.77 -18.94 3.43
CA GLY A 79 -21.29 -19.68 2.28
C GLY A 79 -20.16 -20.26 1.45
N ALA A 80 -20.50 -20.80 0.27
CA ALA A 80 -19.52 -21.37 -0.64
C ALA A 80 -18.54 -20.29 -1.15
N THR A 81 -17.28 -20.67 -1.34
CA THR A 81 -16.21 -19.82 -1.87
C THR A 81 -15.54 -20.51 -3.05
N ASP A 82 -16.35 -21.02 -3.98
CA ASP A 82 -15.95 -21.85 -5.12
C ASP A 82 -15.51 -21.04 -6.36
N ASN A 83 -15.66 -19.72 -6.31
CA ASN A 83 -15.12 -18.77 -7.28
C ASN A 83 -14.89 -17.40 -6.61
N PHE A 84 -14.24 -16.48 -7.33
CA PHE A 84 -13.85 -15.18 -6.78
C PHE A 84 -15.06 -14.34 -6.36
N PHE A 85 -16.12 -14.28 -7.17
CA PHE A 85 -17.34 -13.55 -6.83
C PHE A 85 -17.97 -14.07 -5.52
N ASN A 86 -18.01 -15.40 -5.35
CA ASN A 86 -18.58 -16.02 -4.15
C ASN A 86 -17.71 -15.76 -2.90
N ILE A 87 -16.40 -15.62 -3.04
CA ILE A 87 -15.52 -15.15 -1.94
C ILE A 87 -15.92 -13.73 -1.54
N LEU A 88 -16.11 -12.83 -2.51
CA LEU A 88 -16.56 -11.46 -2.23
C LEU A 88 -17.91 -11.45 -1.52
N GLU A 89 -18.91 -12.13 -2.06
CA GLU A 89 -20.27 -12.14 -1.53
C GLU A 89 -20.38 -12.77 -0.14
N ASN A 90 -19.73 -13.92 0.08
CA ASN A 90 -19.90 -14.71 1.29
C ASN A 90 -18.92 -14.39 2.42
N LEU A 91 -17.92 -13.53 2.17
CA LEU A 91 -16.93 -13.10 3.17
C LEU A 91 -16.81 -11.57 3.22
N TRP A 92 -16.30 -10.95 2.16
CA TRP A 92 -15.88 -9.54 2.19
C TRP A 92 -17.04 -8.54 2.24
N TRP A 93 -18.07 -8.74 1.42
CA TRP A 93 -19.26 -7.88 1.36
C TRP A 93 -20.22 -8.04 2.55
N LYS A 94 -20.00 -9.08 3.36
CA LYS A 94 -20.69 -9.19 4.64
C LYS A 94 -19.93 -8.41 5.71
N LEU A 95 -18.60 -8.46 5.66
CA LEU A 95 -17.76 -7.77 6.63
C LEU A 95 -17.91 -6.27 6.49
N ASP A 96 -17.70 -5.73 5.29
CA ASP A 96 -17.75 -4.28 5.04
C ASP A 96 -19.08 -3.65 5.50
N ARG A 97 -20.22 -4.30 5.25
CA ARG A 97 -21.57 -3.86 5.65
C ARG A 97 -21.82 -3.93 7.15
N SER A 98 -21.01 -4.69 7.89
CA SER A 98 -21.17 -4.91 9.32
C SER A 98 -20.33 -3.96 10.18
N LEU A 99 -19.45 -3.16 9.57
CA LEU A 99 -18.56 -2.26 10.28
C LEU A 99 -19.24 -0.93 10.62
N GLY A 100 -19.11 -0.49 11.87
CA GLY A 100 -19.39 0.89 12.29
C GLY A 100 -18.11 1.73 12.38
N LEU A 101 -18.26 3.04 12.67
CA LEU A 101 -17.11 3.96 12.77
C LEU A 101 -16.08 3.53 13.83
N GLU A 102 -16.53 2.98 14.95
CA GLU A 102 -15.63 2.44 15.98
C GLU A 102 -14.82 1.25 15.45
N ASP A 103 -15.46 0.35 14.71
CA ASP A 103 -14.80 -0.81 14.11
C ASP A 103 -13.79 -0.37 13.05
N ILE A 104 -14.13 0.62 12.22
CA ILE A 104 -13.22 1.20 11.22
C ILE A 104 -11.98 1.76 11.90
N LYS A 105 -12.13 2.50 13.01
CA LYS A 105 -10.98 3.03 13.77
C LYS A 105 -10.11 1.91 14.35
N LEU A 106 -10.72 0.88 14.92
CA LEU A 106 -9.99 -0.26 15.50
C LEU A 106 -9.26 -1.09 14.43
N ASN A 107 -9.90 -1.32 13.28
CA ASN A 107 -9.26 -1.93 12.10
C ASN A 107 -8.08 -1.09 11.64
N ALA A 108 -8.22 0.24 11.58
CA ALA A 108 -7.13 1.15 11.24
C ALA A 108 -5.95 1.07 12.21
N TYR A 109 -6.20 1.10 13.52
CA TYR A 109 -5.12 0.96 14.50
C TYR A 109 -4.41 -0.38 14.36
N THR A 110 -5.16 -1.46 14.16
CA THR A 110 -4.61 -2.81 13.98
C THR A 110 -3.72 -2.86 12.74
N THR A 111 -4.25 -2.49 11.58
CA THR A 111 -3.56 -2.53 10.29
C THR A 111 -2.32 -1.62 10.28
N TYR A 112 -2.44 -0.38 10.77
CA TYR A 112 -1.30 0.53 10.83
C TYR A 112 -0.25 0.10 11.84
N ALA A 113 -0.64 -0.45 13.00
CA ALA A 113 0.33 -0.96 13.96
C ALA A 113 1.11 -2.15 13.40
N GLU A 114 0.44 -3.06 12.68
CA GLU A 114 1.09 -4.18 11.98
C GLU A 114 2.01 -3.69 10.86
N SER A 115 1.57 -2.70 10.08
CA SER A 115 2.37 -2.04 9.05
C SER A 115 3.65 -1.41 9.64
N ILE A 116 3.54 -0.60 10.70
CA ILE A 116 4.70 0.01 11.37
C ILE A 116 5.66 -1.08 11.87
N LYS A 117 5.08 -2.14 12.48
CA LYS A 117 5.79 -3.30 13.00
C LYS A 117 6.51 -4.09 11.91
N SER A 118 6.05 -4.10 10.67
CA SER A 118 6.73 -4.74 9.54
C SER A 118 7.63 -3.77 8.75
N GLY A 119 7.72 -2.51 9.18
CA GLY A 119 8.56 -1.48 8.57
C GLY A 119 7.90 -0.73 7.42
N VAL A 120 6.60 -0.88 7.21
CA VAL A 120 5.81 -0.06 6.30
C VAL A 120 5.60 1.33 6.92
N THR A 121 5.92 2.35 6.14
CA THR A 121 5.84 3.77 6.56
C THR A 121 4.87 4.59 5.72
N THR A 122 4.58 4.10 4.51
CA THR A 122 3.58 4.65 3.60
C THR A 122 2.64 3.54 3.14
N LEU A 123 1.34 3.74 3.28
CA LEU A 123 0.30 2.78 2.88
C LEU A 123 -0.76 3.48 2.02
N ILE A 124 -1.20 2.85 0.93
CA ILE A 124 -2.32 3.35 0.12
C ILE A 124 -3.50 2.39 0.33
N ASP A 125 -4.54 2.87 0.99
CA ASP A 125 -5.71 2.10 1.38
C ASP A 125 -6.85 2.26 0.39
N HIS A 126 -7.50 1.14 0.08
CA HIS A 126 -8.78 1.11 -0.63
C HIS A 126 -9.87 0.67 0.35
N HIS A 127 -10.60 1.62 0.91
CA HIS A 127 -11.49 1.36 2.05
C HIS A 127 -12.89 0.92 1.60
N ALA A 128 -13.40 -0.18 2.14
CA ALA A 128 -14.79 -0.56 2.05
C ALA A 128 -15.43 -0.66 3.44
N SER A 129 -16.55 0.01 3.64
CA SER A 129 -17.35 -0.08 4.87
C SER A 129 -18.85 -0.04 4.60
N GLY A 130 -19.26 -0.46 3.39
CA GLY A 130 -20.66 -0.53 2.95
C GLY A 130 -21.49 0.68 3.35
N HIS A 131 -22.32 0.51 4.39
CA HIS A 131 -23.27 1.51 4.87
C HIS A 131 -22.69 2.54 5.85
N CYS A 132 -21.43 2.40 6.28
CA CYS A 132 -20.80 3.31 7.23
C CYS A 132 -20.22 4.55 6.53
N ILE A 133 -21.12 5.36 5.97
CA ILE A 133 -20.85 6.63 5.32
C ILE A 133 -21.97 7.62 5.68
N PRO A 134 -21.68 8.93 5.81
CA PRO A 134 -20.37 9.57 5.62
C PRO A 134 -19.44 9.45 6.84
N GLY A 135 -18.16 9.76 6.66
CA GLY A 135 -17.18 9.96 7.75
C GLY A 135 -16.18 8.83 7.97
N SER A 136 -16.24 7.74 7.21
CA SER A 136 -15.30 6.63 7.35
C SER A 136 -13.86 7.03 7.01
N LEU A 137 -13.65 7.79 5.93
CA LEU A 137 -12.31 8.23 5.54
C LEU A 137 -11.70 9.19 6.56
N PHE A 138 -12.51 10.07 7.14
CA PHE A 138 -12.09 10.99 8.21
C PHE A 138 -11.76 10.24 9.52
N ALA A 139 -12.48 9.15 9.82
CA ALA A 139 -12.16 8.29 10.95
C ALA A 139 -10.82 7.55 10.75
N LEU A 140 -10.53 7.08 9.54
CA LEU A 140 -9.23 6.50 9.18
C LEU A 140 -8.10 7.54 9.27
N GLU A 141 -8.33 8.75 8.78
CA GLU A 141 -7.38 9.87 8.86
C GLU A 141 -7.03 10.20 10.32
N GLU A 142 -8.03 10.29 11.19
CA GLU A 142 -7.83 10.55 12.63
C GLU A 142 -6.85 9.54 13.24
N VAL A 143 -7.03 8.25 12.91
CA VAL A 143 -6.16 7.17 13.38
C VAL A 143 -4.77 7.28 12.75
N ALA A 144 -4.67 7.51 11.44
CA ALA A 144 -3.40 7.68 10.74
C ALA A 144 -2.56 8.81 11.34
N LYS A 145 -3.20 9.97 11.62
CA LYS A 145 -2.57 11.12 12.29
C LYS A 145 -2.15 10.81 13.72
N LYS A 146 -2.97 10.05 14.46
CA LYS A 146 -2.68 9.67 15.84
C LYS A 146 -1.50 8.70 15.93
N ILE A 147 -1.50 7.64 15.12
CA ILE A 147 -0.46 6.61 15.15
C ILE A 147 0.82 7.04 14.41
N GLY A 148 0.70 7.99 13.48
CA GLY A 148 1.82 8.62 12.79
C GLY A 148 2.24 7.95 11.49
N VAL A 149 1.29 7.42 10.71
CA VAL A 149 1.56 6.76 9.40
C VAL A 149 1.20 7.69 8.25
N ARG A 150 2.03 7.68 7.20
CA ARG A 150 1.73 8.35 5.93
C ARG A 150 0.77 7.49 5.13
N THR A 151 -0.34 8.06 4.66
CA THR A 151 -1.38 7.28 4.01
C THR A 151 -2.08 8.01 2.87
N SER A 152 -2.57 7.25 1.88
CA SER A 152 -3.58 7.72 0.94
C SER A 152 -4.83 6.89 1.13
N LEU A 153 -5.98 7.56 1.25
CA LEU A 153 -7.26 6.90 1.53
C LEU A 153 -8.26 7.17 0.40
N CYS A 154 -9.07 6.19 0.09
CA CYS A 154 -10.24 6.33 -0.76
C CYS A 154 -11.36 5.42 -0.31
N PHE A 155 -12.60 5.74 -0.65
CA PHE A 155 -13.76 4.91 -0.37
C PHE A 155 -14.17 4.13 -1.62
N GLU A 156 -14.41 2.83 -1.47
CA GLU A 156 -14.86 1.96 -2.55
C GLU A 156 -16.27 2.34 -3.04
N THR A 157 -16.35 3.09 -4.15
CA THR A 157 -17.64 3.35 -4.80
C THR A 157 -18.14 2.10 -5.54
N THR A 158 -19.39 1.74 -5.30
CA THR A 158 -20.03 0.54 -5.86
C THR A 158 -21.56 0.67 -5.94
N ASP A 159 -22.20 -0.11 -6.83
CA ASP A 159 -23.66 -0.18 -6.97
C ASP A 159 -24.31 -1.24 -6.07
N ARG A 160 -23.51 -2.00 -5.31
CA ARG A 160 -23.94 -3.15 -4.48
C ARG A 160 -25.05 -2.82 -3.48
N ASP A 161 -25.05 -1.59 -2.96
CA ASP A 161 -25.90 -1.19 -1.83
C ASP A 161 -26.96 -0.14 -2.23
N GLY A 162 -27.20 -0.01 -3.54
CA GLY A 162 -28.24 0.84 -4.10
C GLY A 162 -27.82 2.30 -4.31
N LYS A 163 -28.62 3.02 -5.10
CA LYS A 163 -28.27 4.34 -5.65
C LYS A 163 -27.90 5.39 -4.60
N GLU A 164 -28.55 5.38 -3.45
CA GLU A 164 -28.27 6.37 -2.40
C GLU A 164 -26.93 6.11 -1.70
N ALA A 165 -26.58 4.83 -1.46
CA ALA A 165 -25.27 4.46 -0.94
C ALA A 165 -24.17 4.79 -1.97
N THR A 166 -24.40 4.52 -3.26
CA THR A 166 -23.46 4.88 -4.34
C THR A 166 -23.19 6.39 -4.35
N LYS A 167 -24.23 7.23 -4.35
CA LYS A 167 -24.06 8.70 -4.31
C LYS A 167 -23.34 9.16 -3.04
N ALA A 168 -23.63 8.54 -1.89
CA ALA A 168 -22.96 8.84 -0.64
C ALA A 168 -21.46 8.47 -0.70
N GLY A 169 -21.10 7.34 -1.31
CA GLY A 169 -19.72 6.92 -1.52
C GLY A 169 -18.95 7.83 -2.48
N ILE A 170 -19.58 8.27 -3.57
CA ILE A 170 -19.02 9.30 -4.47
C ILE A 170 -18.75 10.59 -3.69
N LYS A 171 -19.72 11.03 -2.88
CA LYS A 171 -19.60 12.25 -2.08
C LYS A 171 -18.51 12.14 -1.01
N GLU A 172 -18.41 11.01 -0.32
CA GLU A 172 -17.35 10.72 0.67
C GLU A 172 -15.96 10.87 0.05
N ASN A 173 -15.72 10.26 -1.12
CA ASN A 173 -14.45 10.40 -1.85
C ASN A 173 -14.15 11.87 -2.18
N VAL A 174 -15.09 12.56 -2.83
CA VAL A 174 -14.86 13.94 -3.30
C VAL A 174 -14.63 14.91 -2.14
N ASP A 175 -15.40 14.77 -1.05
CA ASP A 175 -15.23 15.61 0.13
C ASP A 175 -13.88 15.36 0.79
N PHE A 176 -13.46 14.10 0.90
CA PHE A 176 -12.18 13.73 1.49
C PHE A 176 -10.99 14.20 0.63
N ILE A 177 -11.06 14.06 -0.69
CA ILE A 177 -10.04 14.60 -1.62
C ILE A 177 -9.94 16.12 -1.46
N LYS A 178 -11.06 16.85 -1.45
CA LYS A 178 -11.08 18.31 -1.26
C LYS A 178 -10.57 18.74 0.10
N HIS A 179 -10.74 17.91 1.13
CA HIS A 179 -10.18 18.13 2.45
C HIS A 179 -8.66 17.98 2.44
N THR A 180 -8.14 16.87 1.92
CA THR A 180 -6.69 16.60 1.88
C THR A 180 -5.91 17.55 0.97
N LEU A 181 -6.51 18.05 -0.12
CA LEU A 181 -5.91 19.10 -0.97
C LEU A 181 -5.71 20.45 -0.25
N LYS A 182 -6.37 20.67 0.89
CA LYS A 182 -6.20 21.87 1.73
C LYS A 182 -5.24 21.64 2.90
N ASP A 183 -4.84 20.40 3.15
CA ASP A 183 -3.90 20.05 4.21
C ASP A 183 -2.46 20.37 3.76
N ASN A 184 -1.65 20.86 4.70
CA ASN A 184 -0.26 21.27 4.45
C ASN A 184 0.77 20.32 5.10
N ASP A 185 0.34 19.28 5.82
CA ASP A 185 1.25 18.37 6.53
C ASP A 185 1.89 17.30 5.62
N ASP A 186 1.37 17.14 4.40
CA ASP A 186 1.76 16.17 3.37
C ASP A 186 1.83 14.71 3.89
N MET A 187 1.03 14.37 4.92
CA MET A 187 0.96 13.02 5.48
C MET A 187 -0.21 12.21 4.92
N VAL A 188 -1.33 12.87 4.63
CA VAL A 188 -2.57 12.22 4.20
C VAL A 188 -2.99 12.72 2.83
N LYS A 189 -3.31 11.79 1.93
CA LYS A 189 -3.80 12.08 0.57
C LYS A 189 -5.14 11.38 0.33
N GLY A 190 -5.91 11.92 -0.60
CA GLY A 190 -7.15 11.33 -1.08
C GLY A 190 -7.02 10.86 -2.52
N LEU A 191 -7.54 9.67 -2.80
CA LEU A 191 -7.83 9.19 -4.16
C LEU A 191 -9.32 8.93 -4.30
N PHE A 192 -9.80 8.78 -5.54
CA PHE A 192 -11.18 8.36 -5.78
C PHE A 192 -11.25 6.83 -5.90
N GLY A 193 -11.91 6.18 -4.95
CA GLY A 193 -12.01 4.73 -4.89
C GLY A 193 -13.16 4.18 -5.73
N MET A 194 -12.87 3.14 -6.51
CA MET A 194 -13.85 2.38 -7.29
C MET A 194 -13.61 0.90 -7.01
N HIS A 195 -14.67 0.10 -6.82
CA HIS A 195 -14.53 -1.34 -6.57
C HIS A 195 -13.94 -2.06 -7.80
N ALA A 196 -14.79 -2.62 -8.66
CA ALA A 196 -14.43 -3.32 -9.89
C ALA A 196 -15.49 -3.04 -10.97
N SER A 197 -15.15 -3.28 -12.23
CA SER A 197 -16.04 -2.97 -13.36
C SER A 197 -17.39 -3.69 -13.25
N PHE A 198 -17.42 -4.93 -12.78
CA PHE A 198 -18.67 -5.72 -12.64
C PHE A 198 -19.66 -5.19 -11.58
N THR A 199 -19.26 -4.26 -10.70
CA THR A 199 -20.16 -3.63 -9.71
C THR A 199 -20.41 -2.14 -9.96
N ILE A 200 -19.99 -1.60 -11.09
CA ILE A 200 -20.15 -0.18 -11.42
C ILE A 200 -20.83 -0.06 -12.78
N SER A 201 -22.05 0.47 -12.80
CA SER A 201 -22.82 0.74 -14.00
C SER A 201 -22.32 2.00 -14.74
N ASP A 202 -22.74 2.15 -16.00
CA ASP A 202 -22.45 3.37 -16.77
C ASP A 202 -23.15 4.63 -16.20
N GLU A 203 -24.29 4.46 -15.52
CA GLU A 203 -24.92 5.55 -14.76
C GLU A 203 -23.96 6.05 -13.66
N THR A 204 -23.39 5.12 -12.90
CA THR A 204 -22.42 5.44 -11.84
C THR A 204 -21.12 5.99 -12.40
N MET A 205 -20.60 5.45 -13.51
CA MET A 205 -19.43 6.03 -14.21
C MET A 205 -19.68 7.49 -14.60
N SER A 206 -20.87 7.82 -15.12
CA SER A 206 -21.24 9.20 -15.45
C SER A 206 -21.25 10.10 -14.21
N LEU A 207 -21.82 9.64 -13.10
CA LEU A 207 -21.84 10.41 -11.85
C LEU A 207 -20.45 10.62 -11.27
N ILE A 208 -19.57 9.61 -11.32
CA ILE A 208 -18.17 9.72 -10.90
C ILE A 208 -17.45 10.77 -11.73
N LYS A 209 -17.61 10.73 -13.06
CA LYS A 209 -16.99 11.68 -13.98
C LYS A 209 -17.43 13.13 -13.70
N GLU A 210 -18.72 13.34 -13.47
CA GLU A 210 -19.27 14.65 -13.09
C GLU A 210 -18.69 15.12 -11.75
N ALA A 211 -18.66 14.24 -10.73
CA ALA A 211 -18.21 14.59 -9.39
C ALA A 211 -16.70 14.88 -9.30
N MET A 212 -15.91 14.29 -10.20
CA MET A 212 -14.46 14.48 -10.30
C MET A 212 -14.04 15.62 -11.25
N GLU A 213 -14.99 16.30 -11.91
CA GLU A 213 -14.68 17.41 -12.80
C GLU A 213 -13.96 18.54 -12.03
N GLY A 214 -12.75 18.89 -12.49
CA GLY A 214 -11.91 19.92 -11.86
C GLY A 214 -11.27 19.50 -10.51
N VAL A 215 -11.37 18.22 -10.12
CA VAL A 215 -10.72 17.69 -8.91
C VAL A 215 -9.34 17.15 -9.27
N ASP A 216 -8.28 17.66 -8.63
CA ASP A 216 -6.91 17.24 -8.90
C ASP A 216 -6.51 15.95 -8.15
N ALA A 217 -7.14 14.84 -8.49
CA ALA A 217 -6.82 13.51 -7.96
C ALA A 217 -7.04 12.42 -9.01
N GLY A 218 -6.40 11.27 -8.80
CA GLY A 218 -6.59 10.08 -9.64
C GLY A 218 -7.54 9.07 -9.01
N TYR A 219 -7.66 7.94 -9.70
CA TYR A 219 -8.53 6.84 -9.27
C TYR A 219 -7.73 5.69 -8.66
N HIS A 220 -8.33 4.98 -7.73
CA HIS A 220 -7.83 3.71 -7.19
C HIS A 220 -8.91 2.65 -7.47
N VAL A 221 -8.63 1.74 -8.40
CA VAL A 221 -9.63 0.84 -8.97
C VAL A 221 -9.09 -0.58 -9.14
N HIS A 222 -9.86 -1.60 -8.73
CA HIS A 222 -9.52 -2.98 -9.04
C HIS A 222 -9.84 -3.28 -10.50
N VAL A 223 -8.89 -3.91 -11.19
CA VAL A 223 -8.96 -4.13 -12.63
C VAL A 223 -8.62 -5.58 -12.92
N THR A 224 -9.60 -6.36 -13.35
CA THR A 224 -9.37 -7.72 -13.86
C THR A 224 -8.64 -8.64 -12.87
N GLU A 225 -9.02 -8.58 -11.59
CA GLU A 225 -8.55 -9.52 -10.57
C GLU A 225 -9.06 -10.93 -10.89
N GLY A 226 -10.38 -11.13 -10.87
CA GLY A 226 -11.03 -12.32 -11.42
C GLY A 226 -11.30 -12.18 -12.92
N ILE A 227 -11.24 -13.29 -13.65
CA ILE A 227 -11.56 -13.32 -15.09
C ILE A 227 -13.04 -12.97 -15.35
N GLU A 228 -13.89 -13.17 -14.34
CA GLU A 228 -15.30 -12.82 -14.33
C GLU A 228 -15.53 -11.33 -14.62
N ASP A 229 -14.62 -10.44 -14.20
CA ASP A 229 -14.70 -9.00 -14.47
C ASP A 229 -14.61 -8.70 -15.98
N GLN A 230 -13.73 -9.41 -16.69
CA GLN A 230 -13.63 -9.31 -18.15
C GLN A 230 -14.89 -9.82 -18.84
N TYR A 231 -15.38 -10.99 -18.43
CA TYR A 231 -16.57 -11.58 -19.04
C TYR A 231 -17.83 -10.75 -18.80
N ASP A 232 -17.99 -10.22 -17.59
CA ASP A 232 -19.12 -9.35 -17.26
C ASP A 232 -19.07 -8.04 -18.05
N SER A 233 -17.90 -7.39 -18.11
CA SER A 233 -17.71 -6.15 -18.87
C SER A 233 -18.00 -6.35 -20.37
N LEU A 234 -17.46 -7.42 -20.97
CA LEU A 234 -17.72 -7.74 -22.37
C LEU A 234 -19.20 -8.01 -22.63
N LYS A 235 -19.87 -8.74 -21.74
CA LYS A 235 -21.29 -9.08 -21.88
C LYS A 235 -22.20 -7.87 -21.77
N LYS A 236 -21.95 -6.98 -20.79
CA LYS A 236 -22.81 -5.82 -20.51
C LYS A 236 -22.51 -4.62 -21.41
N TYR A 237 -21.24 -4.40 -21.74
CA TYR A 237 -20.78 -3.15 -22.38
C TYR A 237 -20.10 -3.38 -23.73
N GLY A 238 -19.85 -4.63 -24.14
CA GLY A 238 -19.14 -4.93 -25.39
C GLY A 238 -17.67 -4.51 -25.39
N ARG A 239 -17.10 -4.22 -24.21
CA ARG A 239 -15.74 -3.72 -24.01
C ARG A 239 -15.03 -4.53 -22.94
N LYS A 240 -13.73 -4.76 -23.12
CA LYS A 240 -12.90 -5.26 -22.02
C LYS A 240 -12.72 -4.20 -20.94
N VAL A 241 -12.34 -4.61 -19.74
CA VAL A 241 -12.30 -3.70 -18.57
C VAL A 241 -11.33 -2.53 -18.80
N GLY A 242 -10.11 -2.79 -19.27
CA GLY A 242 -9.14 -1.72 -19.53
C GLY A 242 -9.60 -0.75 -20.63
N GLU A 243 -10.24 -1.26 -21.68
CA GLU A 243 -10.84 -0.45 -22.75
C GLU A 243 -12.01 0.39 -22.23
N ARG A 244 -12.86 -0.19 -21.38
CA ARG A 244 -14.01 0.48 -20.77
C ARG A 244 -13.55 1.63 -19.87
N LEU A 245 -12.56 1.39 -19.01
CA LEU A 245 -12.01 2.42 -18.12
C LEU A 245 -11.34 3.55 -18.93
N TYR A 246 -10.70 3.21 -20.06
CA TYR A 246 -10.17 4.20 -20.99
C TYR A 246 -11.26 5.06 -21.65
N ASP A 247 -12.32 4.44 -22.17
CA ASP A 247 -13.46 5.13 -22.81
C ASP A 247 -14.12 6.12 -21.82
N TRP A 248 -14.15 5.80 -20.53
CA TRP A 248 -14.68 6.68 -19.48
C TRP A 248 -13.69 7.74 -18.97
N GLY A 249 -12.41 7.67 -19.35
CA GLY A 249 -11.37 8.61 -18.91
C GLY A 249 -10.89 8.36 -17.47
N ILE A 250 -11.04 7.14 -16.96
CA ILE A 250 -10.58 6.75 -15.61
C ILE A 250 -9.07 6.48 -15.59
N LEU A 251 -8.51 5.98 -16.69
CA LEU A 251 -7.09 5.70 -16.79
C LEU A 251 -6.30 6.99 -17.03
N GLY A 252 -5.27 7.21 -16.22
CA GLY A 252 -4.37 8.36 -16.30
C GLY A 252 -3.14 8.18 -15.42
N ASP A 253 -2.28 9.19 -15.38
CA ASP A 253 -1.02 9.15 -14.65
C ASP A 253 -1.23 9.03 -13.14
N LYS A 254 -2.23 9.71 -12.56
CA LYS A 254 -2.57 9.61 -11.14
C LYS A 254 -3.41 8.37 -10.78
N THR A 255 -3.76 7.52 -11.74
CA THR A 255 -4.59 6.32 -11.50
C THR A 255 -3.75 5.11 -11.11
N LEU A 256 -4.26 4.36 -10.13
CA LEU A 256 -3.79 3.05 -9.69
C LEU A 256 -4.77 1.97 -10.17
N ALA A 257 -4.32 1.12 -11.08
CA ALA A 257 -5.03 -0.07 -11.54
C ALA A 257 -4.51 -1.29 -10.76
N ILE A 258 -5.37 -1.89 -9.94
CA ILE A 258 -4.97 -2.93 -8.99
C ILE A 258 -5.19 -4.32 -9.58
N HIS A 259 -4.32 -5.27 -9.23
CA HIS A 259 -4.24 -6.66 -9.70
C HIS A 259 -3.80 -6.81 -11.15
N CYS A 260 -4.64 -6.39 -12.10
CA CYS A 260 -4.35 -6.45 -13.54
C CYS A 260 -3.97 -7.86 -14.04
N ILE A 261 -4.59 -8.90 -13.49
CA ILE A 261 -4.22 -10.30 -13.75
C ILE A 261 -4.61 -10.72 -15.17
N HIS A 262 -5.82 -10.34 -15.58
CA HIS A 262 -6.40 -10.77 -16.85
C HIS A 262 -6.44 -9.64 -17.90
N LEU A 263 -5.47 -8.73 -17.88
CA LEU A 263 -5.28 -7.77 -18.96
C LEU A 263 -4.84 -8.46 -20.25
N SER A 264 -5.45 -8.07 -21.37
CA SER A 264 -4.97 -8.44 -22.69
C SER A 264 -3.83 -7.53 -23.17
N GLN A 265 -3.17 -7.91 -24.27
CA GLN A 265 -2.07 -7.11 -24.84
C GLN A 265 -2.49 -5.69 -25.19
N GLY A 266 -3.67 -5.52 -25.79
CA GLY A 266 -4.20 -4.19 -26.15
C GLY A 266 -4.51 -3.34 -24.91
N GLU A 267 -5.03 -3.94 -23.84
CA GLU A 267 -5.26 -3.21 -22.58
C GLU A 267 -3.95 -2.81 -21.89
N MET A 268 -2.90 -3.64 -21.97
CA MET A 268 -1.57 -3.24 -21.51
C MET A 268 -1.00 -2.06 -22.32
N ASP A 269 -1.26 -2.02 -23.63
CA ASP A 269 -0.83 -0.88 -24.47
C ASP A 269 -1.58 0.41 -24.09
N ILE A 270 -2.87 0.30 -23.75
CA ILE A 270 -3.67 1.41 -23.19
C ILE A 270 -3.08 1.90 -21.86
N ILE A 271 -2.86 1.00 -20.90
CA ILE A 271 -2.29 1.32 -19.58
C ILE A 271 -0.94 2.01 -19.72
N LYS A 272 -0.11 1.56 -20.67
CA LYS A 272 1.16 2.20 -20.98
C LYS A 272 0.97 3.60 -21.55
N ALA A 273 0.05 3.76 -22.50
CA ALA A 273 -0.21 5.03 -23.17
C ALA A 273 -0.76 6.11 -22.22
N THR A 274 -1.52 5.72 -21.19
CA THR A 274 -2.09 6.63 -20.19
C THR A 274 -1.16 6.89 -19.00
N ASP A 275 0.03 6.30 -18.96
CA ASP A 275 0.95 6.30 -17.80
C ASP A 275 0.30 5.83 -16.48
N THR A 276 -0.74 5.01 -16.59
CA THR A 276 -1.41 4.42 -15.42
C THR A 276 -0.49 3.45 -14.71
N SER A 277 -0.45 3.57 -13.38
CA SER A 277 0.36 2.68 -12.56
C SER A 277 -0.43 1.43 -12.24
N VAL A 278 0.21 0.28 -12.37
CA VAL A 278 -0.34 -1.02 -11.95
C VAL A 278 0.19 -1.36 -10.57
N VAL A 279 -0.62 -1.95 -9.69
CA VAL A 279 -0.15 -2.53 -8.42
C VAL A 279 -0.54 -4.00 -8.38
N THR A 280 0.44 -4.88 -8.17
CA THR A 280 0.21 -6.32 -8.01
C THR A 280 0.24 -6.72 -6.53
N ASN A 281 -0.60 -7.68 -6.15
CA ASN A 281 -0.77 -8.18 -4.79
C ASN A 281 -0.55 -9.71 -4.75
N PRO A 282 0.70 -10.18 -4.80
CA PRO A 282 1.01 -11.58 -5.11
C PRO A 282 0.40 -12.58 -4.12
N GLU A 283 0.40 -12.26 -2.83
CA GLU A 283 -0.17 -13.12 -1.78
C GLU A 283 -1.69 -13.23 -1.88
N SER A 284 -2.37 -12.11 -2.05
CA SER A 284 -3.83 -12.07 -2.23
C SER A 284 -4.26 -12.78 -3.51
N ASN A 285 -3.58 -12.52 -4.63
CA ASN A 285 -3.85 -13.19 -5.91
C ASN A 285 -3.74 -14.71 -5.80
N MET A 286 -2.72 -15.20 -5.08
CA MET A 286 -2.53 -16.62 -4.83
C MET A 286 -3.59 -17.18 -3.87
N ASN A 287 -3.94 -16.44 -2.82
CA ASN A 287 -4.97 -16.83 -1.85
C ASN A 287 -6.35 -16.99 -2.50
N ASN A 288 -6.73 -16.04 -3.35
CA ASN A 288 -8.00 -16.06 -4.08
C ASN A 288 -7.98 -17.00 -5.29
N ALA A 289 -6.84 -17.62 -5.60
CA ALA A 289 -6.64 -18.52 -6.73
C ALA A 289 -7.04 -17.92 -8.10
N VAL A 290 -6.88 -16.60 -8.25
CA VAL A 290 -7.28 -15.85 -9.46
C VAL A 290 -6.19 -15.82 -10.54
N GLY A 291 -4.96 -16.21 -10.20
CA GLY A 291 -3.86 -16.40 -11.15
C GLY A 291 -2.66 -15.49 -10.88
N ALA A 292 -1.74 -15.44 -11.83
CA ALA A 292 -0.52 -14.65 -11.75
C ALA A 292 -0.57 -13.49 -12.75
N PRO A 293 -0.41 -12.23 -12.32
CA PRO A 293 -0.38 -11.11 -13.24
C PRO A 293 0.89 -11.15 -14.11
N PRO A 294 0.82 -10.69 -15.38
CA PRO A 294 1.92 -10.75 -16.33
C PRO A 294 2.99 -9.67 -16.07
N VAL A 295 3.52 -9.61 -14.85
CA VAL A 295 4.42 -8.54 -14.36
C VAL A 295 5.66 -8.41 -15.24
N VAL A 296 6.33 -9.52 -15.57
CA VAL A 296 7.51 -9.52 -16.44
C VAL A 296 7.20 -8.87 -17.79
N GLN A 297 6.02 -9.16 -18.36
CA GLN A 297 5.61 -8.58 -19.63
C GLN A 297 5.25 -7.09 -19.51
N MET A 298 4.53 -6.71 -18.45
CA MET A 298 4.18 -5.32 -18.18
C MET A 298 5.44 -4.45 -18.03
N LEU A 299 6.43 -4.92 -17.27
CA LEU A 299 7.72 -4.24 -17.12
C LEU A 299 8.48 -4.15 -18.45
N LYS A 300 8.49 -5.20 -19.27
CA LYS A 300 9.09 -5.17 -20.62
C LYS A 300 8.41 -4.17 -21.56
N LYS A 301 7.11 -3.92 -21.40
CA LYS A 301 6.36 -2.85 -22.09
C LYS A 301 6.61 -1.46 -21.51
N GLY A 302 7.35 -1.36 -20.41
CA GLY A 302 7.63 -0.11 -19.71
C GLY A 302 6.45 0.41 -18.89
N ILE A 303 5.52 -0.45 -18.49
CA ILE A 303 4.43 -0.11 -17.56
C ILE A 303 5.02 0.00 -16.15
N ARG A 304 4.58 1.02 -15.40
CA ARG A 304 4.97 1.18 -14.00
C ARG A 304 4.17 0.21 -13.14
N VAL A 305 4.81 -0.87 -12.71
CA VAL A 305 4.20 -1.89 -11.85
C VAL A 305 4.78 -1.79 -10.45
N GLY A 306 3.94 -1.49 -9.46
CA GLY A 306 4.26 -1.48 -8.04
C GLY A 306 3.79 -2.75 -7.32
N LEU A 307 4.05 -2.80 -6.01
CA LEU A 307 3.72 -3.92 -5.13
C LEU A 307 2.81 -3.45 -3.99
N GLY A 308 1.75 -4.21 -3.73
CA GLY A 308 0.86 -4.08 -2.58
C GLY A 308 0.73 -5.38 -1.80
N SER A 309 0.09 -5.31 -0.65
CA SER A 309 -0.18 -6.44 0.24
C SER A 309 -1.66 -6.80 0.30
N ASP A 310 -2.55 -5.89 -0.12
CA ASP A 310 -4.00 -6.11 -0.19
C ASP A 310 -4.53 -6.51 1.21
N ALA A 311 -5.58 -7.32 1.31
CA ALA A 311 -6.20 -7.78 2.54
C ALA A 311 -5.52 -9.04 3.15
N TYR A 312 -4.27 -9.34 2.78
CA TYR A 312 -3.60 -10.59 3.17
C TYR A 312 -2.70 -10.43 4.41
N THR A 313 -1.54 -9.79 4.25
CA THR A 313 -0.65 -9.39 5.35
C THR A 313 -0.35 -7.89 5.27
N GLN A 314 0.39 -7.36 6.24
CA GLN A 314 0.94 -6.00 6.19
C GLN A 314 2.47 -6.01 6.04
N ASP A 315 3.08 -7.16 5.68
CA ASP A 315 4.52 -7.32 5.58
C ASP A 315 5.00 -7.35 4.13
N MET A 316 5.52 -6.21 3.66
CA MET A 316 6.06 -6.10 2.30
C MET A 316 7.30 -6.98 2.06
N PHE A 317 8.02 -7.42 3.09
CA PHE A 317 9.10 -8.41 2.92
C PHE A 317 8.54 -9.78 2.56
N GLU A 318 7.38 -10.16 3.09
CA GLU A 318 6.67 -11.38 2.69
C GLU A 318 6.14 -11.25 1.27
N SER A 319 5.45 -10.14 0.95
CA SER A 319 4.94 -9.88 -0.39
C SER A 319 6.03 -9.88 -1.47
N MET A 320 7.24 -9.39 -1.15
CA MET A 320 8.41 -9.48 -2.06
C MET A 320 8.82 -10.94 -2.31
N LYS A 321 8.90 -11.77 -1.27
CA LYS A 321 9.26 -13.20 -1.43
C LYS A 321 8.26 -13.92 -2.32
N VAL A 322 6.98 -13.66 -2.12
CA VAL A 322 5.91 -14.27 -2.93
C VAL A 322 5.90 -13.72 -4.35
N SER A 323 6.11 -12.41 -4.55
CA SER A 323 6.31 -11.80 -5.87
C SER A 323 7.42 -12.51 -6.66
N ASN A 324 8.58 -12.72 -6.04
CA ASN A 324 9.73 -13.37 -6.68
C ASN A 324 9.41 -14.79 -7.15
N ILE A 325 8.83 -15.62 -6.30
CA ILE A 325 8.57 -17.03 -6.62
C ILE A 325 7.34 -17.19 -7.53
N LEU A 326 6.33 -16.33 -7.42
CA LEU A 326 5.13 -16.40 -8.25
C LEU A 326 5.47 -16.21 -9.73
N GLN A 327 6.31 -15.21 -10.05
CA GLN A 327 6.69 -14.90 -11.42
C GLN A 327 7.52 -16.02 -12.05
N SER A 328 8.56 -16.47 -11.35
CA SER A 328 9.43 -17.56 -11.83
C SER A 328 8.69 -18.88 -11.96
N HIS A 329 7.81 -19.20 -10.99
CA HIS A 329 6.99 -20.41 -11.03
C HIS A 329 5.98 -20.39 -12.18
N HIS A 330 5.22 -19.29 -12.33
CA HIS A 330 4.19 -19.19 -13.37
C HIS A 330 4.76 -19.29 -14.78
N LEU A 331 5.93 -18.69 -15.02
CA LEU A 331 6.58 -18.69 -16.34
C LEU A 331 7.50 -19.91 -16.56
N ALA A 332 7.68 -20.76 -15.54
CA ALA A 332 8.68 -21.82 -15.52
C ALA A 332 10.08 -21.33 -15.95
N ASP A 333 10.43 -20.11 -15.52
CA ASP A 333 11.65 -19.41 -15.90
C ASP A 333 12.42 -18.97 -14.64
N PRO A 334 13.59 -19.56 -14.34
CA PRO A 334 14.37 -19.21 -13.16
C PRO A 334 15.14 -17.89 -13.30
N THR A 335 15.08 -17.23 -14.48
CA THR A 335 15.82 -15.99 -14.75
C THR A 335 15.05 -14.72 -14.42
N VAL A 336 13.78 -14.85 -14.02
CA VAL A 336 12.87 -13.74 -13.70
C VAL A 336 12.40 -13.81 -12.25
N GLY A 337 11.78 -12.73 -11.77
CA GLY A 337 11.21 -12.59 -10.43
C GLY A 337 12.09 -11.75 -9.52
N PHE A 338 13.40 -11.99 -9.51
CA PHE A 338 14.32 -11.32 -8.60
C PHE A 338 14.42 -9.82 -8.90
N MET A 339 14.83 -9.46 -10.11
CA MET A 339 15.01 -8.05 -10.50
C MET A 339 13.68 -7.32 -10.66
N GLU A 340 12.64 -8.01 -11.12
CA GLU A 340 11.29 -7.47 -11.21
C GLU A 340 10.76 -7.08 -9.83
N THR A 341 10.91 -7.96 -8.83
CA THR A 341 10.49 -7.66 -7.45
C THR A 341 11.25 -6.47 -6.87
N LYS A 342 12.56 -6.35 -7.13
CA LYS A 342 13.34 -5.18 -6.75
C LYS A 342 12.76 -3.91 -7.39
N ALA A 343 12.51 -3.94 -8.69
CA ALA A 343 11.97 -2.80 -9.44
C ALA A 343 10.59 -2.39 -8.92
N LEU A 344 9.71 -3.36 -8.61
CA LEU A 344 8.39 -3.11 -8.04
C LEU A 344 8.47 -2.32 -6.72
N GLN A 345 9.22 -2.85 -5.74
CA GLN A 345 9.25 -2.28 -4.39
C GLN A 345 10.13 -1.04 -4.25
N PHE A 346 11.31 -1.05 -4.87
CA PHE A 346 12.35 -0.04 -4.61
C PHE A 346 12.48 0.99 -5.73
N GLU A 347 11.86 0.78 -6.89
CA GLU A 347 11.86 1.78 -7.97
C GLU A 347 10.45 2.32 -8.25
N ASN A 348 9.48 1.43 -8.45
CA ASN A 348 8.16 1.79 -8.93
C ASN A 348 7.25 2.27 -7.81
N ASN A 349 7.23 1.65 -6.63
CA ASN A 349 6.49 2.17 -5.47
C ASN A 349 6.91 3.62 -5.11
N PRO A 350 8.22 3.97 -5.01
CA PRO A 350 8.64 5.36 -4.88
C PRO A 350 8.15 6.29 -6.00
N LYS A 351 8.20 5.83 -7.26
CA LYS A 351 7.69 6.61 -8.42
C LYS A 351 6.17 6.78 -8.41
N ILE A 352 5.43 5.83 -7.86
CA ILE A 352 3.98 5.93 -7.66
C ILE A 352 3.70 7.00 -6.60
N CYS A 353 4.34 6.91 -5.43
CA CYS A 353 4.18 7.88 -4.36
C CYS A 353 4.57 9.30 -4.78
N ALA A 354 5.59 9.47 -5.63
CA ALA A 354 6.00 10.78 -6.15
C ALA A 354 4.91 11.52 -6.94
N LYS A 355 3.79 10.86 -7.31
CA LYS A 355 2.64 11.49 -7.95
C LYS A 355 1.68 12.17 -6.97
N TYR A 356 1.80 11.87 -5.68
CA TYR A 356 0.84 12.29 -4.64
C TYR A 356 1.49 13.08 -3.50
N TRP A 357 2.76 12.82 -3.20
CA TRP A 357 3.51 13.47 -2.13
C TRP A 357 4.58 14.41 -2.67
N ASP A 358 4.86 15.48 -1.93
CA ASP A 358 5.68 16.60 -2.40
C ASP A 358 7.18 16.30 -2.37
N LYS A 359 7.61 15.39 -1.48
CA LYS A 359 9.01 15.01 -1.30
C LYS A 359 9.24 13.53 -1.58
N PRO A 360 10.45 13.13 -1.98
CA PRO A 360 10.77 11.74 -2.25
C PRO A 360 10.49 10.82 -1.06
N LEU A 361 9.96 9.63 -1.37
CA LEU A 361 9.70 8.52 -0.44
C LEU A 361 10.45 7.27 -0.90
N GLY A 362 10.66 6.32 0.03
CA GLY A 362 11.36 5.06 -0.26
C GLY A 362 12.84 5.22 -0.63
N LYS A 363 13.42 6.39 -0.32
CA LYS A 363 14.85 6.71 -0.48
C LYS A 363 15.35 7.46 0.75
N ILE A 364 16.62 7.25 1.11
CA ILE A 364 17.33 8.05 2.12
C ILE A 364 18.35 8.93 1.39
N GLU A 365 17.92 10.14 1.05
CA GLU A 365 18.78 11.15 0.43
C GLU A 365 18.34 12.55 0.86
N LYS A 366 19.23 13.54 0.73
CA LYS A 366 18.95 14.91 1.15
C LYS A 366 17.63 15.42 0.54
N GLY A 367 16.73 15.89 1.41
CA GLY A 367 15.42 16.42 1.05
C GLY A 367 14.29 15.40 0.96
N ALA A 368 14.58 14.09 0.98
CA ALA A 368 13.57 13.04 1.09
C ALA A 368 12.90 13.07 2.48
N TYR A 369 11.67 12.57 2.55
CA TYR A 369 11.02 12.35 3.85
C TYR A 369 11.84 11.39 4.70
N ALA A 370 11.97 11.71 6.00
CA ALA A 370 12.66 10.88 6.96
C ALA A 370 11.77 9.70 7.42
N ASP A 371 11.49 8.81 6.47
CA ASP A 371 10.74 7.56 6.64
C ASP A 371 11.77 6.41 6.58
N ILE A 372 12.24 5.98 7.76
CA ILE A 372 13.44 5.15 7.93
C ILE A 372 13.16 4.03 8.92
N ILE A 373 13.65 2.83 8.63
CA ILE A 373 13.58 1.67 9.52
C ILE A 373 14.96 1.17 9.90
N VAL A 374 15.04 0.59 11.10
CA VAL A 374 16.20 -0.19 11.56
C VAL A 374 15.76 -1.64 11.68
N VAL A 375 16.42 -2.54 10.97
CA VAL A 375 16.12 -3.97 10.88
C VAL A 375 17.20 -4.76 11.57
N ASP A 376 16.84 -5.62 12.52
CA ASP A 376 17.73 -6.53 13.24
C ASP A 376 18.30 -7.62 12.35
N TYR A 377 19.21 -7.20 11.46
CA TYR A 377 19.84 -8.05 10.48
C TYR A 377 21.36 -7.82 10.50
N LYS A 378 22.10 -8.88 10.83
CA LYS A 378 23.56 -8.94 10.73
C LYS A 378 23.91 -9.94 9.62
N PRO A 379 24.47 -9.49 8.50
CA PRO A 379 24.72 -10.38 7.37
C PRO A 379 25.80 -11.42 7.72
N HIS A 380 25.55 -12.68 7.35
CA HIS A 380 26.53 -13.77 7.49
C HIS A 380 27.52 -13.86 6.31
N THR A 381 27.23 -13.16 5.22
CA THR A 381 28.05 -13.06 4.00
C THR A 381 28.36 -11.59 3.71
N PRO A 382 29.38 -11.28 2.89
CA PRO A 382 29.69 -9.90 2.53
C PRO A 382 28.48 -9.18 1.92
N MET A 383 28.17 -7.99 2.43
CA MET A 383 27.08 -7.14 1.97
C MET A 383 27.66 -5.86 1.34
N SER A 384 27.08 -5.44 0.23
CA SER A 384 27.55 -4.32 -0.59
C SER A 384 26.40 -3.72 -1.39
N ASP A 385 26.68 -2.64 -2.11
CA ASP A 385 25.73 -2.03 -3.04
C ASP A 385 25.21 -3.01 -4.11
N ALA A 386 26.07 -3.94 -4.55
CA ALA A 386 25.74 -4.89 -5.61
C ALA A 386 24.77 -6.00 -5.17
N ASN A 387 24.65 -6.29 -3.86
CA ASN A 387 23.95 -7.49 -3.38
C ASN A 387 23.02 -7.28 -2.19
N TRP A 388 22.85 -6.05 -1.68
CA TRP A 388 21.97 -5.79 -0.53
C TRP A 388 20.54 -6.30 -0.74
N PHE A 389 20.01 -6.24 -1.96
CA PHE A 389 18.65 -6.70 -2.25
C PHE A 389 18.51 -8.21 -2.05
N GLY A 390 19.54 -9.01 -2.38
CA GLY A 390 19.53 -10.44 -2.10
C GLY A 390 19.52 -10.74 -0.60
N HIS A 391 20.26 -9.95 0.19
CA HIS A 391 20.21 -10.04 1.65
C HIS A 391 18.80 -9.73 2.20
N LEU A 392 18.11 -8.72 1.67
CA LEU A 392 16.74 -8.42 2.07
C LEU A 392 15.78 -9.55 1.69
N LEU A 393 15.79 -9.96 0.42
CA LEU A 393 14.83 -10.92 -0.10
C LEU A 393 14.94 -12.29 0.60
N PHE A 394 16.15 -12.73 0.90
CA PHE A 394 16.37 -14.08 1.46
C PHE A 394 16.65 -14.10 2.97
N GLY A 395 17.08 -12.98 3.55
CA GLY A 395 17.55 -12.93 4.94
C GLY A 395 16.70 -12.12 5.91
N VAL A 396 15.69 -11.38 5.42
CA VAL A 396 14.89 -10.45 6.23
C VAL A 396 13.40 -10.82 6.18
N ASN A 397 12.68 -10.55 7.27
CA ASN A 397 11.22 -10.45 7.32
C ASN A 397 10.82 -9.24 8.20
N GLY A 398 9.57 -8.82 8.14
CA GLY A 398 9.07 -7.65 8.87
C GLY A 398 9.13 -7.80 10.39
N GLY A 399 9.09 -9.04 10.92
CA GLY A 399 9.29 -9.31 12.34
C GLY A 399 10.67 -8.87 12.88
N MET A 400 11.65 -8.69 11.99
CA MET A 400 13.00 -8.23 12.33
C MET A 400 13.11 -6.70 12.41
N VAL A 401 12.08 -5.93 12.02
CA VAL A 401 12.11 -4.47 12.15
C VAL A 401 12.08 -4.10 13.64
N LYS A 402 13.07 -3.33 14.09
CA LYS A 402 13.28 -2.96 15.49
C LYS A 402 12.83 -1.54 15.80
N HIS A 403 13.19 -0.59 14.92
CA HIS A 403 12.81 0.82 15.03
C HIS A 403 12.17 1.29 13.73
N THR A 404 11.15 2.13 13.85
CA THR A 404 10.48 2.76 12.71
C THR A 404 10.38 4.25 12.99
N VAL A 405 10.89 5.06 12.05
CA VAL A 405 10.82 6.51 12.03
C VAL A 405 9.97 6.92 10.84
N ILE A 406 8.94 7.74 11.06
CA ILE A 406 8.06 8.25 10.00
C ILE A 406 8.01 9.76 10.12
N ASN A 407 8.23 10.45 9.01
CA ASN A 407 8.23 11.91 8.92
C ASN A 407 9.15 12.54 9.98
N GLY A 408 10.30 11.90 10.24
CA GLY A 408 11.31 12.32 11.22
C GLY A 408 10.98 12.04 12.69
N LYS A 409 9.87 11.36 12.98
CA LYS A 409 9.45 11.00 14.35
C LYS A 409 9.63 9.51 14.59
N LEU A 410 10.21 9.13 15.73
CA LEU A 410 10.30 7.73 16.16
C LEU A 410 8.91 7.24 16.58
N VAL A 411 8.27 6.41 15.74
CA VAL A 411 6.93 5.87 15.99
C VAL A 411 6.96 4.50 16.67
N MET A 412 8.04 3.75 16.45
CA MET A 412 8.28 2.45 17.09
C MET A 412 9.71 2.35 17.57
N LYS A 413 9.90 1.92 18.82
CA LYS A 413 11.22 1.66 19.39
C LYS A 413 11.26 0.29 20.06
N ASP A 414 12.26 -0.52 19.72
CA ASP A 414 12.42 -1.88 20.27
C ASP A 414 11.12 -2.70 20.11
N ARG A 415 10.49 -2.57 18.92
CA ARG A 415 9.18 -3.17 18.57
C ARG A 415 7.96 -2.70 19.37
N ILE A 416 8.12 -1.69 20.23
CA ILE A 416 7.02 -1.06 20.96
C ILE A 416 6.56 0.20 20.20
N ILE A 417 5.27 0.23 19.83
CA ILE A 417 4.63 1.41 19.26
C ILE A 417 4.53 2.49 20.35
N LEU A 418 4.97 3.71 20.04
CA LEU A 418 5.08 4.81 21.01
C LEU A 418 3.87 5.76 20.97
N THR A 419 3.03 5.65 19.95
CA THR A 419 1.99 6.64 19.61
C THR A 419 0.57 6.22 20.01
N ALA A 420 0.39 4.96 20.42
CA ALA A 420 -0.92 4.38 20.77
C ALA A 420 -0.79 3.29 21.85
N ASP A 421 -1.83 3.12 22.67
CA ASP A 421 -1.95 2.04 23.65
C ASP A 421 -2.44 0.77 22.95
N MET A 422 -1.49 -0.04 22.50
CA MET A 422 -1.81 -1.23 21.71
C MET A 422 -2.47 -2.33 22.53
N ASP A 423 -2.24 -2.40 23.84
CA ASP A 423 -2.88 -3.42 24.69
C ASP A 423 -4.38 -3.14 24.78
N LYS A 424 -4.75 -1.88 25.00
CA LYS A 424 -6.15 -1.44 24.95
C LYS A 424 -6.77 -1.68 23.58
N ILE A 425 -6.11 -1.24 22.51
CA ILE A 425 -6.63 -1.38 21.13
C ILE A 425 -6.86 -2.86 20.78
N ASN A 426 -5.93 -3.75 21.14
CA ASN A 426 -6.06 -5.18 20.86
C ASN A 426 -7.23 -5.79 21.64
N ALA A 427 -7.42 -5.39 22.91
CA ALA A 427 -8.53 -5.85 23.72
C ALA A 427 -9.88 -5.40 23.15
N ASP A 428 -10.01 -4.10 22.82
CA ASP A 428 -11.21 -3.52 22.22
C ASP A 428 -11.51 -4.17 20.86
N SER A 429 -10.48 -4.36 20.02
CA SER A 429 -10.59 -5.02 18.71
C SER A 429 -11.07 -6.46 18.82
N THR A 430 -10.51 -7.23 19.76
CA THR A 430 -10.90 -8.63 19.99
C THR A 430 -12.37 -8.74 20.42
N GLN A 431 -12.81 -7.84 21.30
CA GLN A 431 -14.21 -7.78 21.71
C GLN A 431 -15.12 -7.45 20.53
N ARG A 432 -14.82 -6.39 19.78
CA ARG A 432 -15.64 -5.93 18.66
C ARG A 432 -15.70 -6.93 17.52
N ALA A 433 -14.58 -7.56 17.15
CA ALA A 433 -14.55 -8.63 16.16
C ALA A 433 -15.46 -9.81 16.56
N SER A 434 -15.41 -10.22 17.84
CA SER A 434 -16.26 -11.30 18.37
C SER A 434 -17.76 -10.97 18.32
N GLU A 435 -18.13 -9.70 18.39
CA GLU A 435 -19.52 -9.23 18.29
C GLU A 435 -19.99 -9.20 16.83
N ILE A 436 -19.13 -8.75 15.91
CA ILE A 436 -19.42 -8.74 14.46
C ILE A 436 -19.59 -10.17 13.93
N TRP A 437 -18.67 -11.08 14.27
CA TRP A 437 -18.67 -12.45 13.74
C TRP A 437 -19.92 -13.26 14.08
N LYS A 438 -20.68 -12.88 15.13
CA LYS A 438 -21.96 -13.53 15.47
C LYS A 438 -23.05 -13.31 14.42
N ASN A 439 -22.91 -12.26 13.60
CA ASN A 439 -23.90 -11.83 12.61
C ASN A 439 -23.46 -12.10 11.15
N MET A 440 -22.33 -12.79 10.97
CA MET A 440 -21.74 -13.14 9.67
C MET A 440 -22.23 -14.50 9.20
#